data_AF-A0AAD0RH94-F1
#
_entry.id   AF-A0AAD0RH94-F1
#
_cell.length_a   1.000
_cell.length_b   1.000
_cell.length_c   1.000
_cell.angle_alpha   90.00
_cell.angle_beta   90.00
_cell.angle_gamma   90.00
#
_symmetry.space_group_name_H-M   'P 1'
#
loop_
_entity.id
_entity.type
_entity.pdbx_description
1 polymer ?
#
loop_
_entity_poly.entity_id
_entity_poly.type
_entity_poly.pdbx_seq_one_letter_code
_entity_poly.pdbx_strand_id
1 'polypeptide(L)'
;MKSSEIKQAIANEGYSLSMVADALGVSLATVSGVVCGHTKSQKVANAIAKIIGKETCDVFPNVTVSPPRGLINREQGVNQLQQLLAS
;
A
#
# COMPACT_ATOMS: atom_id res chain seq x y z
N MET A 1 -1.79 -9.39 -1.19
CA MET A 1 -0.89 -10.52 -1.53
C MET A 1 -0.17 -11.04 -0.29
N LYS A 2 0.40 -12.25 -0.34
CA LYS A 2 1.31 -12.76 0.71
C LYS A 2 2.71 -12.18 0.53
N SER A 3 3.49 -12.11 1.61
CA SER A 3 4.87 -11.60 1.62
C SER A 3 5.77 -12.26 0.56
N SER A 4 5.62 -13.57 0.34
CA SER A 4 6.34 -14.32 -0.70
C SER A 4 6.01 -13.85 -2.11
N GLU A 5 4.74 -13.56 -2.39
CA GLU A 5 4.30 -13.11 -3.72
C GLU A 5 4.80 -11.70 -4.03
N ILE A 6 4.86 -10.83 -3.01
CA ILE A 6 5.41 -9.48 -3.16
C ILE A 6 6.89 -9.56 -3.53
N LYS A 7 7.66 -10.44 -2.86
CA LYS A 7 9.07 -10.66 -3.18
C LYS A 7 9.26 -11.17 -4.61
N GLN A 8 8.43 -12.12 -5.03
CA GLN A 8 8.44 -12.62 -6.41
C GLN A 8 8.06 -11.53 -7.42
N ALA A 9 7.06 -10.70 -7.15
CA ALA A 9 6.67 -9.62 -8.03
C ALA A 9 7.79 -8.59 -8.22
N ILE A 10 8.47 -8.20 -7.13
CA ILE A 10 9.65 -7.32 -7.21
C ILE A 10 10.78 -7.97 -8.01
N ALA A 11 11.02 -9.28 -7.81
CA ALA A 11 12.04 -10.02 -8.53
C ALA A 11 11.70 -10.18 -10.03
N ASN A 12 10.43 -10.36 -10.37
CA ASN A 12 9.96 -10.42 -11.76
C ASN A 12 10.18 -9.12 -12.51
N GLU A 13 10.08 -7.98 -11.82
CA GLU A 13 10.43 -6.66 -12.36
C GLU A 13 11.96 -6.43 -12.48
N GLY A 14 12.77 -7.41 -12.06
CA GLY A 14 14.24 -7.33 -12.12
C GLY A 14 14.88 -6.58 -10.96
N TYR A 15 14.13 -6.29 -9.89
CA TYR A 15 14.63 -5.59 -8.72
C TYR A 15 14.81 -6.54 -7.53
N SER A 16 15.66 -6.14 -6.57
CA SER A 16 15.82 -6.82 -5.29
C SER A 16 15.34 -5.93 -4.14
N LEU A 17 14.96 -6.55 -3.01
CA LEU A 17 14.56 -5.80 -1.80
C LEU A 17 15.65 -4.83 -1.34
N SER A 18 16.92 -5.19 -1.52
CA SER A 18 18.07 -4.34 -1.20
C SER A 18 18.13 -3.11 -2.09
N MET A 19 17.87 -3.24 -3.39
CA MET A 19 17.79 -2.09 -4.31
C MET A 19 16.63 -1.17 -3.96
N VAL A 20 15.48 -1.73 -3.57
CA VAL A 20 14.34 -0.93 -3.10
C VAL A 20 14.66 -0.19 -1.80
N ALA A 21 15.36 -0.85 -0.87
CA ALA A 21 15.80 -0.24 0.38
C ALA A 21 16.75 0.93 0.12
N ASP A 22 17.75 0.73 -0.75
CA ASP A 22 18.75 1.72 -1.14
C ASP A 22 18.09 2.93 -1.84
N ALA A 23 17.21 2.68 -2.83
CA ALA A 23 16.49 3.72 -3.55
C ALA A 23 15.57 4.56 -2.65
N LEU A 24 15.07 3.99 -1.55
CA LEU A 24 14.21 4.69 -0.59
C LEU A 24 14.99 5.31 0.57
N GLY A 25 16.29 5.04 0.70
CA GLY A 25 17.11 5.44 1.83
C GLY A 25 16.64 4.85 3.16
N VAL A 26 16.07 3.63 3.12
CA VAL A 26 15.58 2.93 4.32
C VAL A 26 16.33 1.63 4.54
N SER A 27 16.29 1.10 5.77
CA SER A 27 16.93 -0.19 6.05
C SER A 27 16.20 -1.36 5.38
N LEU A 28 16.95 -2.39 4.95
CA LEU A 28 16.37 -3.63 4.43
C LEU A 28 15.41 -4.28 5.42
N ALA A 29 15.69 -4.18 6.73
CA ALA A 29 14.81 -4.67 7.77
C ALA A 29 13.45 -3.96 7.75
N THR A 30 13.42 -2.65 7.48
CA THR A 30 12.16 -1.89 7.30
C THR A 30 11.39 -2.41 6.09
N VAL A 31 12.06 -2.61 4.95
CA VAL A 31 11.41 -3.13 3.73
C VAL A 31 10.85 -4.53 3.97
N SER A 32 11.67 -5.43 4.55
CA SER A 32 11.26 -6.78 4.91
C SER A 32 10.10 -6.79 5.91
N GLY A 33 10.13 -5.90 6.91
CA GLY A 33 9.05 -5.72 7.88
C GLY A 33 7.74 -5.27 7.24
N VAL A 34 7.80 -4.42 6.21
CA VAL A 34 6.62 -3.98 5.45
C VAL A 34 6.08 -5.11 4.57
N VAL A 35 6.95 -5.84 3.86
CA VAL A 35 6.60 -7.01 3.05
C VAL A 35 5.97 -8.12 3.89
N CYS A 36 6.48 -8.37 5.09
CA CYS A 36 5.95 -9.35 6.03
C CYS A 36 4.74 -8.85 6.84
N GLY A 37 4.38 -7.57 6.74
CA GLY A 37 3.27 -6.98 7.50
C GLY A 37 3.56 -6.71 8.98
N HIS A 38 4.82 -6.86 9.43
CA HIS A 38 5.24 -6.50 10.79
C HIS A 38 5.33 -4.98 10.99
N THR A 39 5.62 -4.23 9.93
CA THR A 39 5.79 -2.77 9.98
C THR A 39 4.84 -2.11 8.98
N LYS A 40 4.11 -1.09 9.43
CA LYS A 40 3.18 -0.33 8.57
C LYS A 40 3.83 0.98 8.12
N SER A 41 4.60 0.94 7.03
CA SER A 41 5.16 2.14 6.41
C SER A 41 4.50 2.39 5.06
N GLN A 42 3.67 3.44 5.00
CA GLN A 42 3.01 3.83 3.75
C GLN A 42 4.01 4.21 2.66
N LYS A 43 5.12 4.87 3.01
CA LYS A 43 6.14 5.29 2.04
C LYS A 43 6.73 4.09 1.30
N VAL A 44 7.10 3.05 2.06
CA VAL A 44 7.68 1.82 1.52
C VAL A 44 6.63 1.00 0.77
N ALA A 45 5.43 0.85 1.34
CA ALA A 45 4.35 0.11 0.70
C ALA A 45 3.96 0.72 -0.65
N ASN A 46 3.85 2.05 -0.73
CA ASN A 46 3.53 2.75 -1.96
C ASN A 46 4.64 2.66 -3.01
N ALA A 47 5.91 2.73 -2.59
CA ALA A 47 7.04 2.52 -3.49
C ALA A 47 7.06 1.11 -4.08
N ILE A 48 6.86 0.08 -3.24
CA ILE A 48 6.79 -1.31 -3.70
C ILE A 48 5.60 -1.51 -4.66
N ALA A 49 4.44 -0.93 -4.34
CA ALA A 49 3.26 -0.99 -5.20
C ALA A 49 3.52 -0.36 -6.58
N LYS A 50 4.20 0.79 -6.62
CA LYS A 50 4.64 1.44 -7.87
C LYS A 50 5.58 0.57 -8.69
N ILE A 51 6.54 -0.11 -8.05
CA ILE A 51 7.47 -1.02 -8.73
C ILE A 51 6.70 -2.17 -9.38
N ILE A 52 5.74 -2.75 -8.67
CA ILE A 52 4.93 -3.89 -9.15
C ILE A 52 3.83 -3.44 -10.15
N GLY A 53 3.63 -2.13 -10.33
CA GLY A 53 2.56 -1.59 -11.17
C GLY A 53 1.15 -1.87 -10.64
N LYS A 54 0.99 -2.03 -9.33
CA LYS A 54 -0.29 -2.31 -8.66
C LYS A 54 -0.61 -1.27 -7.61
N GLU A 55 -1.87 -1.22 -7.16
CA GLU A 55 -2.24 -0.37 -6.04
C GLU A 55 -1.70 -0.90 -4.71
N THR A 56 -1.43 0.01 -3.77
CA THR A 56 -0.92 -0.37 -2.44
C THR A 56 -1.90 -1.28 -1.71
N CYS A 57 -3.22 -1.09 -1.89
CA CYS A 57 -4.28 -1.92 -1.34
C CYS A 57 -4.25 -3.36 -1.88
N ASP A 58 -3.97 -3.54 -3.18
CA ASP A 58 -3.89 -4.86 -3.81
C ASP A 58 -2.65 -5.65 -3.36
N VAL A 59 -1.51 -4.95 -3.32
CA VAL A 59 -0.24 -5.55 -2.91
C VAL A 59 -0.27 -5.85 -1.41
N PHE A 60 -0.67 -4.87 -0.60
CA PHE A 60 -0.70 -4.95 0.85
C PHE A 60 -2.14 -4.78 1.39
N PRO A 61 -2.97 -5.84 1.40
CA PRO A 61 -4.35 -5.76 1.88
C PRO A 61 -4.47 -5.52 3.39
N ASN A 62 -3.39 -5.75 4.15
CA ASN A 62 -3.34 -5.57 5.61
C ASN A 62 -2.77 -4.21 6.06
N VAL A 63 -2.22 -3.41 5.15
CA VAL A 63 -2.18 -1.98 5.45
C VAL A 63 -3.59 -1.50 5.22
N THR A 64 -4.29 -1.28 6.33
CA THR A 64 -5.36 -0.30 6.40
C THR A 64 -4.75 1.05 6.03
N VAL A 65 -4.46 1.24 4.74
CA VAL A 65 -4.60 2.55 4.14
C VAL A 65 -6.08 2.81 4.29
N SER A 66 -6.45 3.49 5.39
CA SER A 66 -7.65 4.30 5.32
C SER A 66 -7.52 5.04 4.00
N PRO A 67 -8.49 4.89 3.07
CA PRO A 67 -8.45 5.66 1.84
C PRO A 67 -8.16 7.11 2.25
N PRO A 68 -7.35 7.87 1.50
CA PRO A 68 -7.19 9.29 1.79
C PRO A 68 -8.61 9.83 2.00
N ARG A 69 -8.88 10.33 3.22
CA ARG A 69 -10.17 10.93 3.56
C ARG A 69 -10.31 12.13 2.65
N GLY A 70 -10.86 11.93 1.45
CA GLY A 70 -10.83 12.96 0.42
C GLY A 70 -11.03 12.50 -1.03
N LEU A 71 -11.70 11.37 -1.32
CA LEU A 71 -12.15 11.05 -2.69
C LEU A 71 -13.67 11.03 -2.87
N ILE A 72 -14.42 11.40 -1.83
CA ILE A 72 -15.81 11.82 -2.00
C ILE A 72 -15.81 13.31 -1.72
N ASN A 73 -16.21 14.12 -2.71
CA ASN A 73 -16.52 15.53 -2.46
C ASN A 73 -17.45 15.58 -1.26
N ARG A 74 -17.14 16.39 -0.24
CA ARG A 74 -17.90 16.42 1.03
C ARG A 74 -19.41 16.44 0.80
N GLU A 75 -19.85 17.14 -0.26
CA GLU A 75 -21.25 17.18 -0.71
C GLU A 75 -21.83 15.82 -1.10
N GLN A 76 -21.12 15.01 -1.88
CA GLN A 76 -21.58 13.67 -2.28
C GLN A 76 -21.67 12.71 -1.07
N GLY A 77 -20.71 12.82 -0.14
CA GLY A 77 -20.71 12.02 1.09
C GLY A 77 -21.86 12.39 2.02
N VAL A 78 -22.17 13.69 2.15
CA VAL A 78 -23.31 14.17 2.96
C VAL A 78 -24.64 13.74 2.32
N ASN A 79 -24.78 13.81 1.00
CA ASN A 79 -26.03 13.44 0.33
C ASN A 79 -26.33 11.93 0.48
N GLN A 80 -25.31 11.07 0.32
CA GLN A 80 -25.47 9.62 0.54
C GLN A 80 -25.81 9.28 2.00
N LEU A 81 -25.21 9.97 2.98
CA LEU A 81 -25.52 9.78 4.40
C LEU A 81 -26.94 10.23 4.75
N GLN A 82 -27.42 11.34 4.18
CA GLN A 82 -28.79 11.81 4.39
C GLN A 82 -29.82 10.83 3.85
N GLN A 83 -29.57 10.19 2.70
CA GLN A 83 -30.48 9.17 2.15
C GLN A 83 -30.50 7.88 3.00
N LEU A 84 -29.34 7.45 3.53
CA LEU A 84 -29.24 6.28 4.39
C LEU A 84 -29.88 6.47 5.78
N LEU A 85 -29.78 7.67 6.36
CA LEU A 85 -30.34 8.00 7.68
C LEU A 85 -31.82 8.36 7.65
N ALA A 86 -32.38 8.60 6.46
CA ALA A 86 -33.81 8.84 6.24
C ALA A 86 -34.60 7.56 5.94
N SER A 87 -33.94 6.38 5.96
CA SER A 87 -34.59 5.06 5.90
C SER A 87 -34.86 4.50 7.30
#